data_AF-A0A4P7PQC2-F1
#
_entry.id   AF-A0A4P7PQC2-F1
#
_cell.length_a   1.000
_cell.length_b   1.000
_cell.length_c   1.000
_cell.angle_alpha   90.00
_cell.angle_beta   90.00
_cell.angle_gamma   90.00
#
_symmetry.space_group_name_H-M   'P 1'
#
loop_
_entity.id
_entity.type
_entity.pdbx_description
1 polymer ?
#
loop_
_entity_poly.entity_id
_entity_poly.type
_entity_poly.pdbx_seq_one_letter_code
_entity_poly.pdbx_strand_id
1 'polypeptide(L)' 'MRLILPFFMTIIFVLYVLYLAFIKKDLKKNMQTVVYPGVFFISVWVICYFIFLY' A
#
# COMPACT_ATOMS: atom_id res chain seq x y z
N MET A 1 -7.73 0.32 -19.04
CA MET A 1 -7.33 -0.96 -18.41
C MET A 1 -6.01 -0.88 -17.61
N ARG A 2 -5.07 0.03 -17.92
CA ARG A 2 -3.71 0.06 -17.33
C ARG A 2 -3.59 0.57 -15.87
N LEU A 3 -4.64 1.22 -15.33
CA LEU A 3 -4.64 1.88 -14.00
C LEU A 3 -5.46 1.18 -12.92
N ILE A 4 -6.24 0.17 -13.30
CA ILE A 4 -7.18 -0.49 -12.38
C ILE A 4 -6.40 -1.37 -11.38
N LEU A 5 -5.36 -2.05 -11.89
CA LEU A 5 -4.55 -3.00 -11.13
C LEU A 5 -3.81 -2.38 -9.93
N PRO A 6 -3.08 -1.25 -10.07
CA PRO A 6 -2.44 -0.60 -8.93
C PRO A 6 -3.44 0.02 -7.94
N PHE A 7 -4.60 0.46 -8.43
CA PHE A 7 -5.66 0.99 -7.58
C PHE A 7 -6.29 -0.09 -6.70
N PHE A 8 -6.60 -1.25 -7.29
CA PHE A 8 -7.08 -2.42 -6.54
C PHE A 8 -6.04 -2.93 -5.54
N MET A 9 -4.76 -3.00 -5.91
CA MET A 9 -3.67 -3.36 -4.97
C MET A 9 -3.62 -2.41 -3.78
N THR A 10 -3.77 -1.11 -4.01
CA THR A 10 -3.77 -0.10 -2.94
C THR A 10 -4.95 -0.30 -2.00
N ILE A 11 -6.16 -0.53 -2.53
CA ILE A 11 -7.36 -0.77 -1.73
C ILE A 11 -7.21 -2.03 -0.87
N ILE A 12 -6.75 -3.14 -1.48
CA ILE A 12 -6.55 -4.41 -0.77
C ILE A 12 -5.48 -4.25 0.32
N PHE A 13 -4.42 -3.50 0.03
CA PHE A 13 -3.36 -3.21 1.01
C PHE A 13 -3.90 -2.39 2.19
N VAL A 14 -4.70 -1.36 1.95
CA VAL A 14 -5.31 -0.55 3.02
C VAL A 14 -6.22 -1.42 3.89
N LEU A 15 -7.07 -2.27 3.30
CA LEU A 15 -7.92 -3.22 4.03
C LEU A 15 -7.08 -4.20 4.86
N TYR A 16 -5.97 -4.70 4.33
CA TYR A 16 -5.06 -5.58 5.05
C TYR A 16 -4.41 -4.87 6.25
N VAL A 17 -3.96 -3.63 6.08
CA VAL A 17 -3.39 -2.82 7.17
C VAL A 17 -4.45 -2.55 8.25
N LEU A 18 -5.70 -2.23 7.87
CA LEU A 18 -6.81 -2.11 8.81
C LEU A 18 -7.08 -3.42 9.56
N TYR A 19 -7.10 -4.56 8.87
CA TYR A 19 -7.24 -5.87 9.50
C TYR A 19 -6.12 -6.13 10.53
N LEU A 20 -4.88 -5.81 10.16
CA LEU A 20 -3.72 -5.98 11.02
C LEU A 20 -3.77 -5.06 12.26
N ALA A 21 -4.27 -3.84 12.08
CA ALA A 21 -4.41 -2.82 13.12
C ALA A 21 -5.54 -3.12 14.11
N PHE A 22 -6.74 -3.40 13.59
CA PHE A 22 -7.95 -3.51 14.41
C PHE A 22 -8.22 -4.94 14.89
N ILE A 23 -7.99 -5.95 14.05
CA ILE A 23 -8.29 -7.35 14.39
C ILE A 23 -7.09 -8.00 15.06
N LYS A 24 -5.94 -8.04 14.36
CA LYS A 24 -4.75 -8.71 14.90
C LYS A 24 -4.06 -7.91 16.01
N LYS A 25 -4.15 -6.58 16.01
CA LYS A 25 -3.43 -5.65 16.90
C LYS A 25 -1.90 -5.81 16.90
N ASP A 26 -1.35 -6.68 16.06
CA ASP A 26 0.07 -6.94 15.83
C ASP A 26 0.67 -5.99 14.79
N LEU A 27 0.05 -4.82 14.59
CA LEU A 27 0.47 -3.83 13.61
C LEU A 27 1.93 -3.46 13.83
N LYS A 28 2.33 -3.21 15.08
CA LYS A 28 3.69 -2.75 15.42
C LYS A 28 4.78 -3.74 15.00
N LYS A 29 4.50 -5.05 15.08
CA LYS A 29 5.42 -6.13 14.69
C LYS A 29 5.55 -6.27 13.18
N ASN A 30 4.46 -6.01 12.46
CA ASN A 30 4.40 -6.12 11.00
C ASN A 30 4.54 -4.76 10.28
N MET A 31 4.68 -3.67 11.04
CA MET A 31 4.78 -2.31 10.52
C MET A 31 6.07 -2.15 9.72
N GLN A 32 7.17 -2.71 10.23
CA GLN A 32 8.48 -2.64 9.57
C GLN A 32 8.62 -3.60 8.41
N THR A 33 8.01 -4.78 8.50
CA THR A 33 8.13 -5.85 7.50
C THR A 33 7.12 -5.76 6.37
N VAL A 34 5.93 -5.20 6.62
CA VAL A 34 4.82 -5.20 5.65
C VAL A 34 4.32 -3.80 5.35
N VAL A 35 4.08 -2.97 6.38
CA VAL A 35 3.48 -1.64 6.19
C VAL A 35 4.45 -0.68 5.51
N TYR A 36 5.67 -0.49 6.04
CA TYR A 36 6.67 0.40 5.44
C TYR A 36 7.03 0.05 3.99
N PRO A 37 7.40 -1.20 3.65
CA PRO A 37 7.71 -1.53 2.27
C PRO A 37 6.49 -1.38 1.34
N GLY A 38 5.28 -1.69 1.81
CA GLY A 38 4.07 -1.51 1.02
C GLY A 38 3.72 -0.04 0.76
N VAL A 39 3.80 0.82 1.78
CA VAL A 39 3.58 2.28 1.63
C VAL A 39 4.67 2.90 0.77
N PHE A 40 5.92 2.45 0.91
CA PHE A 40 7.03 2.88 0.07
C PHE A 40 6.79 2.52 -1.40
N PHE A 41 6.39 1.28 -1.68
CA PHE A 41 6.07 0.83 -3.03
C PHE A 41 4.94 1.68 -3.66
N ILE A 42 3.86 1.91 -2.92
CA ILE A 42 2.74 2.74 -3.38
C ILE A 42 3.20 4.18 -3.64
N SER A 43 3.99 4.78 -2.72
CA SER A 43 4.49 6.15 -2.88
C SER A 43 5.38 6.30 -4.10
N VAL A 44 6.36 5.41 -4.28
CA VAL A 44 7.25 5.43 -5.46
C VAL A 44 6.45 5.25 -6.74
N TRP A 45 5.48 4.33 -6.76
CA TRP A 45 4.64 4.09 -7.91
C TRP A 45 3.81 5.33 -8.28
N VAL A 46 3.17 5.98 -7.30
CA VAL A 46 2.40 7.22 -7.50
C VAL A 46 3.32 8.32 -8.02
N ILE A 47 4.50 8.52 -7.44
CA ILE A 47 5.47 9.54 -7.89
C ILE A 47 5.91 9.27 -9.34
N CYS A 48 6.32 8.04 -9.66
CA CYS A 48 6.69 7.68 -11.03
C CYS A 48 5.53 7.87 -12.00
N TYR A 49 4.30 7.59 -11.58
CA TYR A 49 3.12 7.81 -12.40
C TYR A 49 2.88 9.29 -12.68
N PHE A 50 2.99 10.16 -11.67
CA PHE A 50 2.91 11.61 -11.86
C PHE A 50 4.01 12.14 -12.77
N ILE A 51 5.26 11.66 -12.63
CA ILE A 51 6.38 12.04 -13.49
C ILE A 51 6.19 11.55 -14.94
N PHE A 52 5.59 10.38 -15.14
CA PHE A 52 5.40 9.83 -16.48
C PHE A 52 4.18 10.43 -17.21
N LEU A 53 3.18 10.88 -16.45
CA LEU A 53 1.95 11.44 -16.99
C LEU A 53 2.02 12.95 -17.23
N TYR A 54 2.98 13.63 -16.59
CA TYR A 54 3.28 15.06 -16.74
C TYR A 54 4.50 15.26 -17.65
#